data_AF-A0A1A5YLA7-F1
#
_entry.id   AF-A0A1A5YLA7-F1
#
_cell.length_a   1.000
_cell.length_b   1.000
_cell.length_c   1.000
_cell.angle_alpha   90.00
_cell.angle_beta   90.00
_cell.angle_gamma   90.00
#
_symmetry.space_group_name_H-M   'P 1'
#
loop_
_entity.id
_entity.type
_entity.pdbx_description
1 polymer ?
#
loop_
_entity_poly.entity_id
_entity_poly.type
_entity_poly.pdbx_seq_one_letter_code
_entity_poly.pdbx_strand_id
1 'polypeptide(L)'
;MEEGVVNGMKMKLTASYILKKANKWALVAAAFLTVMTIVACKADSETGSGSKGLQADKGNVGSSSTPAALGMEDPLAYVDLAEANVIGETYRFDKMLYLNLLSSFYPGSDFVEYYTFSKDSLLITDREGGQALVSARYEKSEIEPEAFIEAFGSKVPDNIIPEIKDYSIRLQYDLNRIEGQPAFFRLYIMNEHVWLARMLNDEIWSLYQLVPYSGELPIKE
;
A
#
# COMPACT_ATOMS: atom_id res chain seq x y z
N MET A 1 64.30 -50.61 -3.86
CA MET A 1 64.57 -50.04 -5.20
C MET A 1 63.33 -50.34 -6.01
N GLU A 2 62.51 -49.44 -6.53
CA GLU A 2 62.46 -47.99 -6.65
C GLU A 2 60.97 -47.63 -6.82
N GLU A 3 60.61 -46.44 -6.35
CA GLU A 3 59.59 -45.45 -6.81
C GLU A 3 58.35 -45.93 -7.60
N GLY A 4 57.10 -45.54 -7.31
CA GLY A 4 56.61 -44.31 -6.69
C GLY A 4 55.95 -43.41 -7.76
N VAL A 5 54.64 -43.54 -7.99
CA VAL A 5 53.82 -42.46 -8.60
C VAL A 5 52.44 -42.44 -7.92
N VAL A 6 52.29 -41.51 -6.98
CA VAL A 6 51.02 -41.12 -6.36
C VAL A 6 50.43 -39.98 -7.19
N ASN A 7 49.28 -40.20 -7.81
CA ASN A 7 48.57 -39.14 -8.53
C ASN A 7 47.62 -38.42 -7.56
N GLY A 8 47.99 -37.19 -7.19
CA GLY A 8 47.26 -36.34 -6.26
C GLY A 8 46.02 -35.70 -6.90
N MET A 9 44.84 -36.12 -6.44
CA MET A 9 43.59 -35.39 -6.67
C MET A 9 43.53 -34.21 -5.70
N LYS A 10 43.79 -33.01 -6.21
CA LYS A 10 43.55 -31.74 -5.50
C LYS A 10 42.05 -31.52 -5.32
N MET A 11 41.52 -31.85 -4.15
CA MET A 11 40.24 -31.30 -3.69
C MET A 11 40.43 -29.80 -3.43
N LYS A 12 39.83 -28.96 -4.29
CA LYS A 12 39.60 -27.55 -3.97
C LYS A 12 38.43 -27.47 -3.00
N LEU A 13 38.75 -27.21 -1.73
CA LEU A 13 37.82 -26.65 -0.75
C LEU A 13 37.42 -25.23 -1.21
N THR A 14 36.20 -25.07 -1.72
CA THR A 14 35.56 -23.76 -1.78
C THR A 14 34.59 -23.66 -0.61
N ALA A 15 35.09 -23.08 0.47
CA ALA A 15 34.27 -22.53 1.54
C ALA A 15 33.54 -21.28 1.03
N SER A 16 32.23 -21.39 0.82
CA SER A 16 31.30 -20.30 1.08
C SER A 16 29.91 -20.90 1.28
N TYR A 17 29.76 -21.47 2.46
CA TYR A 17 28.49 -21.74 3.10
C TYR A 17 28.02 -20.41 3.70
N ILE A 18 26.71 -20.18 3.73
CA ILE A 18 26.01 -19.13 4.51
C ILE A 18 25.98 -17.73 3.88
N LEU A 19 25.18 -17.56 2.82
CA LEU A 19 24.26 -16.41 2.76
C LEU A 19 22.84 -16.94 2.98
N LYS A 20 22.51 -17.14 4.26
CA LYS A 20 21.15 -17.42 4.73
C LYS A 20 20.22 -16.33 4.22
N LYS A 21 19.17 -16.72 3.50
CA LYS A 21 17.80 -16.18 3.53
C LYS A 21 17.72 -14.77 4.13
N ALA A 22 18.29 -13.78 3.44
CA ALA A 22 18.11 -12.39 3.81
C ALA A 22 16.66 -12.06 3.45
N ASN A 23 15.83 -11.83 4.48
CA ASN A 23 14.44 -11.41 4.34
C ASN A 23 14.37 -10.28 3.31
N LYS A 24 13.68 -10.54 2.18
CA LYS A 24 13.41 -9.54 1.14
C LYS A 24 12.72 -8.29 1.71
N TRP A 25 12.09 -8.41 2.88
CA TRP A 25 11.49 -7.33 3.65
C TRP A 25 12.49 -6.33 4.29
N ALA A 26 13.74 -6.72 4.55
CA ALA A 26 14.73 -5.81 5.14
C ALA A 26 15.18 -4.70 4.17
N LEU A 27 15.14 -4.97 2.86
CA LEU A 27 15.40 -3.96 1.83
C LEU A 27 14.25 -2.97 1.65
N VAL A 28 13.00 -3.40 1.89
CA VAL A 28 11.82 -2.52 1.86
C VAL A 28 11.80 -1.60 3.09
N ALA A 29 12.16 -2.11 4.27
CA ALA A 29 12.26 -1.29 5.49
C ALA A 29 13.40 -0.25 5.43
N ALA A 30 14.52 -0.55 4.78
CA ALA A 30 15.64 0.38 4.64
C ALA A 30 15.32 1.56 3.69
N ALA A 31 14.46 1.37 2.68
CA ALA A 31 14.00 2.45 1.82
C ALA A 31 13.01 3.41 2.53
N PHE A 32 12.30 2.93 3.56
CA PHE A 32 11.38 3.75 4.34
C PHE A 32 12.09 4.71 5.33
N LEU A 33 13.33 4.41 5.74
CA LEU A 33 14.04 5.25 6.72
C LEU A 33 14.79 6.44 6.13
N THR A 34 15.07 6.48 4.82
CA THR A 34 15.86 7.56 4.19
C THR A 34 15.03 8.77 3.77
N VAL A 35 13.71 8.65 3.61
CA VAL A 35 12.85 9.76 3.18
C VAL A 35 12.45 10.67 4.35
N MET A 36 12.40 10.15 5.58
CA MET A 36 12.04 10.93 6.78
C MET A 36 13.13 11.90 7.26
N THR A 37 14.40 11.74 6.86
CA THR A 37 15.50 12.60 7.33
C THR A 37 15.70 13.88 6.50
N ILE A 38 15.07 14.00 5.33
CA ILE A 38 15.29 15.16 4.43
C ILE A 38 14.37 16.35 4.77
N VAL A 39 13.30 16.16 5.54
CA VAL A 39 12.34 17.23 5.87
C VAL A 39 12.76 18.09 7.07
N ALA A 40 13.84 17.75 7.78
CA ALA A 40 14.26 18.48 8.99
C ALA A 40 15.36 19.54 8.78
N CYS A 41 15.73 19.90 7.55
CA CYS A 41 16.78 20.89 7.29
C CYS A 41 16.41 21.85 6.15
N LYS A 42 15.35 22.66 6.34
CA LYS A 42 15.21 23.91 5.59
C LYS A 42 14.23 24.88 6.25
N ALA A 43 14.60 25.38 7.43
CA ALA A 43 13.98 26.57 7.99
C ALA A 43 15.05 27.33 8.77
N ASP A 44 15.83 28.15 8.05
CA ASP A 44 16.44 29.37 8.57
C ASP A 44 17.21 30.08 7.43
N SER A 45 16.61 31.14 6.90
CA SER A 45 17.35 32.35 6.47
C SER A 45 16.39 33.46 6.05
N GLU A 46 16.40 34.52 6.89
CA GLU A 46 16.34 35.94 6.52
C GLU A 46 15.03 36.53 5.97
N THR A 47 14.47 37.52 6.67
CA THR A 47 14.71 38.94 6.35
C THR A 47 14.01 39.86 7.35
N GLY A 48 14.78 40.79 7.91
CA GLY A 48 14.23 41.96 8.58
C GLY A 48 13.94 43.07 7.58
N SER A 49 12.88 43.84 7.82
CA SER A 49 12.82 45.27 7.49
C SER A 49 11.64 45.89 8.23
N GLY A 50 11.90 46.96 8.98
CA GLY A 50 10.96 47.59 9.87
C GLY A 50 9.93 48.48 9.17
N SER A 51 8.89 48.85 9.93
CA SER A 51 8.07 50.02 9.68
C SER A 51 7.26 50.34 10.94
N LYS A 52 7.39 51.59 11.41
CA LYS A 52 6.60 52.19 12.48
C LYS A 52 5.20 52.50 11.96
N GLY A 53 4.18 52.30 12.79
CA GLY A 53 2.84 52.82 12.55
C GLY A 53 1.93 52.60 13.76
N LEU A 54 1.94 53.57 14.67
CA LEU A 54 1.05 53.65 15.83
C LEU A 54 -0.32 54.18 15.34
N GLN A 55 -1.40 53.41 15.46
CA GLN A 55 -2.74 53.97 15.59
C GLN A 55 -3.66 52.99 16.30
N ALA A 56 -4.27 53.47 17.37
CA ALA A 56 -5.26 52.78 18.17
C ALA A 56 -6.61 52.85 17.48
N ASP A 57 -7.31 51.72 17.39
CA ASP A 57 -8.76 51.72 17.27
C ASP A 57 -9.37 50.61 18.13
N LYS A 58 -10.49 50.95 18.76
CA LYS A 58 -11.25 50.16 19.73
C LYS A 58 -12.46 49.55 19.02
N GLY A 59 -12.64 48.24 19.13
CA GLY A 59 -13.89 47.55 18.81
C GLY A 59 -13.65 46.04 18.79
N ASN A 60 -13.91 45.32 19.88
CA ASN A 60 -15.21 44.75 20.28
C ASN A 60 -15.65 43.54 19.43
N VAL A 61 -16.25 42.58 20.15
CA VAL A 61 -16.97 41.37 19.74
C VAL A 61 -16.10 40.13 19.52
N GLY A 62 -16.22 39.23 20.51
CA GLY A 62 -15.61 37.92 20.53
C GLY A 62 -16.04 37.07 19.34
N SER A 63 -15.04 36.43 18.74
CA SER A 63 -15.25 35.25 17.91
C SER A 63 -14.69 34.06 18.66
N SER A 64 -15.66 33.28 19.15
CA SER A 64 -15.54 31.88 19.52
C SER A 64 -14.44 31.17 18.74
N SER A 65 -13.39 30.77 19.45
CA SER A 65 -12.51 29.70 19.03
C SER A 65 -13.35 28.42 18.93
N THR A 66 -13.76 28.08 17.72
CA THR A 66 -14.22 26.72 17.44
C THR A 66 -12.98 25.84 17.46
N PRO A 67 -12.83 24.90 18.40
CA PRO A 67 -11.75 23.94 18.30
C PRO A 67 -11.97 23.09 17.05
N ALA A 68 -10.90 22.90 16.27
CA ALA A 68 -10.86 21.99 15.14
C ALA A 68 -11.52 20.66 15.52
N ALA A 69 -12.61 20.33 14.83
CA ALA A 69 -13.24 19.03 14.94
C ALA A 69 -12.26 17.99 14.42
N LEU A 70 -11.56 17.34 15.36
CA LEU A 70 -10.81 16.12 15.13
C LEU A 70 -11.79 15.05 14.61
N GLY A 71 -11.58 14.61 13.37
CA GLY A 71 -11.93 13.27 12.91
C GLY A 71 -13.40 12.86 13.03
N MET A 72 -14.31 13.59 12.39
CA MET A 72 -15.59 12.98 12.01
C MET A 72 -15.31 12.00 10.86
N GLU A 73 -15.09 10.73 11.21
CA GLU A 73 -15.11 9.61 10.27
C GLU A 73 -16.45 9.66 9.52
N ASP A 74 -16.45 9.62 8.18
CA ASP A 74 -17.67 9.52 7.39
C ASP A 74 -18.41 8.23 7.77
N PRO A 75 -19.55 8.30 8.49
CA PRO A 75 -20.24 7.10 8.94
C PRO A 75 -20.83 6.31 7.77
N LEU A 76 -20.98 6.92 6.58
CA LEU A 76 -21.62 6.30 5.43
C LEU A 76 -20.69 5.33 4.70
N ALA A 77 -19.39 5.63 4.60
CA ALA A 77 -18.43 4.75 3.95
C ALA A 77 -18.35 3.35 4.61
N TYR A 78 -18.59 3.29 5.93
CA TYR A 78 -18.62 2.04 6.68
C TYR A 78 -19.86 1.19 6.36
N VAL A 79 -21.01 1.82 6.11
CA VAL A 79 -22.26 1.10 5.83
C VAL A 79 -22.14 0.33 4.53
N ASP A 80 -21.59 0.93 3.49
CA ASP A 80 -21.43 0.25 2.20
C ASP A 80 -20.45 -0.93 2.25
N LEU A 81 -19.32 -0.79 2.96
CA LEU A 81 -18.34 -1.89 3.10
C LEU A 81 -18.85 -3.00 4.01
N ALA A 82 -19.67 -2.66 5.02
CA ALA A 82 -20.35 -3.65 5.85
C ALA A 82 -21.46 -4.36 5.06
N GLU A 83 -22.22 -3.64 4.25
CA GLU A 83 -23.24 -4.21 3.34
C GLU A 83 -22.61 -5.09 2.26
N ALA A 84 -21.42 -4.72 1.76
CA ALA A 84 -20.61 -5.53 0.87
C ALA A 84 -19.93 -6.73 1.58
N ASN A 85 -20.11 -6.90 2.90
CA ASN A 85 -19.45 -7.92 3.72
C ASN A 85 -17.92 -7.93 3.54
N VAL A 86 -17.30 -6.75 3.50
CA VAL A 86 -15.84 -6.64 3.40
C VAL A 86 -15.20 -6.49 4.77
N ILE A 87 -15.75 -5.61 5.62
CA ILE A 87 -15.21 -5.39 6.96
C ILE A 87 -15.52 -6.58 7.86
N GLY A 88 -14.50 -7.06 8.57
CA GLY A 88 -14.57 -8.24 9.45
C GLY A 88 -14.31 -9.55 8.71
N GLU A 89 -14.24 -9.53 7.38
CA GLU A 89 -14.01 -10.70 6.56
C GLU A 89 -12.55 -10.86 6.16
N THR A 90 -12.18 -12.10 5.87
CA THR A 90 -10.87 -12.44 5.32
C THR A 90 -11.03 -12.86 3.88
N TYR A 91 -10.10 -12.38 3.06
CA TYR A 91 -10.01 -12.69 1.65
C TYR A 91 -8.68 -13.33 1.35
N ARG A 92 -8.63 -14.16 0.31
CA ARG A 92 -7.41 -14.72 -0.25
C ARG A 92 -7.18 -14.13 -1.62
N PHE A 93 -5.91 -13.91 -1.96
CA PHE A 93 -5.50 -13.70 -3.35
C PHE A 93 -6.04 -14.84 -4.24
N ASP A 94 -6.69 -14.48 -5.35
CA ASP A 94 -7.16 -15.43 -6.36
C ASP A 94 -6.31 -15.34 -7.62
N LYS A 95 -6.29 -14.16 -8.24
CA LYS A 95 -5.52 -13.91 -9.45
C LYS A 95 -5.06 -12.46 -9.56
N MET A 96 -4.03 -12.27 -10.35
CA MET A 96 -3.54 -10.95 -10.74
C MET A 96 -4.30 -10.46 -11.97
N LEU A 97 -4.92 -9.29 -11.87
CA LEU A 97 -5.63 -8.64 -12.98
C LEU A 97 -4.69 -7.75 -13.79
N TYR A 98 -3.74 -7.09 -13.11
CA TYR A 98 -2.76 -6.22 -13.73
C TYR A 98 -1.46 -6.18 -12.92
N LEU A 99 -0.35 -5.97 -13.65
CA LEU A 99 0.97 -5.72 -13.10
C LEU A 99 1.73 -4.73 -13.97
N ASN A 100 2.26 -3.68 -13.36
CA ASN A 100 3.16 -2.77 -14.05
C ASN A 100 4.43 -3.53 -14.49
N LEU A 101 4.84 -3.36 -15.75
CA LEU A 101 6.00 -4.05 -16.34
C LEU A 101 7.33 -3.73 -15.64
N LEU A 102 7.40 -2.60 -14.93
CA LEU A 102 8.56 -2.20 -14.13
C LEU A 102 8.55 -2.83 -12.73
N SER A 103 7.49 -3.58 -12.38
CA SER A 103 7.46 -4.36 -11.15
C SER A 103 8.51 -5.46 -11.18
N SER A 104 9.32 -5.53 -10.12
CA SER A 104 10.26 -6.64 -9.89
C SER A 104 9.58 -7.88 -9.30
N PHE A 105 8.28 -7.79 -8.99
CA PHE A 105 7.51 -8.85 -8.38
C PHE A 105 6.42 -9.36 -9.34
N TYR A 106 6.43 -10.66 -9.59
CA TYR A 106 5.39 -11.38 -10.31
C TYR A 106 4.85 -12.50 -9.40
N PRO A 107 3.56 -12.49 -9.00
CA PRO A 107 2.99 -13.56 -8.21
C PRO A 107 2.93 -14.85 -9.04
N GLY A 108 3.74 -15.83 -8.65
CA GLY A 108 3.73 -17.16 -9.24
C GLY A 108 2.45 -17.94 -8.91
N SER A 109 2.31 -19.13 -9.49
CA SER A 109 1.17 -20.03 -9.21
C SER A 109 1.09 -20.50 -7.76
N ASP A 110 2.19 -20.38 -7.00
CA ASP A 110 2.30 -20.73 -5.59
C ASP A 110 2.19 -19.51 -4.66
N PHE A 111 1.91 -18.33 -5.21
CA PHE A 111 1.70 -17.12 -4.44
C PHE A 111 0.40 -17.22 -3.65
N VAL A 112 0.51 -17.05 -2.34
CA VAL A 112 -0.62 -17.06 -1.41
C VAL A 112 -0.42 -15.91 -0.44
N GLU A 113 -1.42 -15.03 -0.38
CA GLU A 113 -1.50 -13.92 0.54
C GLU A 113 -2.98 -13.78 0.96
N TYR A 114 -3.19 -13.45 2.23
CA TYR A 114 -4.51 -13.25 2.82
C TYR A 114 -4.64 -11.80 3.27
N TYR A 115 -5.86 -11.28 3.16
CA TYR A 115 -6.21 -9.90 3.45
C TYR A 115 -7.39 -9.89 4.40
N THR A 116 -7.19 -9.44 5.63
CA THR A 116 -8.27 -9.26 6.60
C THR A 116 -8.53 -7.77 6.76
N PHE A 117 -9.74 -7.35 6.40
CA PHE A 117 -10.14 -5.94 6.47
C PHE A 117 -10.86 -5.69 7.79
N SER A 118 -10.32 -4.76 8.58
CA SER A 118 -10.92 -4.27 9.81
C SER A 118 -11.38 -2.83 9.62
N LYS A 119 -12.12 -2.29 10.60
CA LYS A 119 -12.61 -0.90 10.56
C LYS A 119 -11.49 0.12 10.34
N ASP A 120 -10.33 -0.11 10.92
CA ASP A 120 -9.22 0.84 11.01
C ASP A 120 -7.91 0.29 10.43
N SER A 121 -7.94 -0.91 9.84
CA SER A 121 -6.72 -1.59 9.42
C SER A 121 -6.95 -2.63 8.32
N LEU A 122 -5.87 -2.89 7.58
CA LEU A 122 -5.70 -4.02 6.69
C LEU A 122 -4.58 -4.89 7.25
N LEU A 123 -4.90 -6.13 7.62
CA LEU A 123 -3.92 -7.14 7.99
C LEU A 123 -3.60 -8.01 6.76
N ILE A 124 -2.33 -8.02 6.37
CA ILE A 124 -1.82 -8.84 5.28
C ILE A 124 -1.08 -10.02 5.90
N THR A 125 -1.48 -11.25 5.58
CA THR A 125 -0.83 -12.47 6.06
C THR A 125 -0.25 -13.24 4.89
N ASP A 126 1.06 -13.52 4.92
CA ASP A 126 1.72 -14.34 3.91
C ASP A 126 1.51 -15.84 4.15
N ARG A 127 1.96 -16.66 3.21
CA ARG A 127 1.88 -18.12 3.29
C ARG A 127 2.58 -18.72 4.53
N GLU A 128 3.63 -18.07 5.02
CA GLU A 128 4.44 -18.53 6.15
C GLU A 128 3.86 -18.04 7.50
N GLY A 129 2.72 -17.35 7.48
CA GLY A 129 2.09 -16.75 8.67
C GLY A 129 2.74 -15.42 9.08
N GLY A 130 3.62 -14.87 8.25
CA GLY A 130 4.14 -13.52 8.43
C GLY A 130 3.03 -12.49 8.25
N GLN A 131 2.93 -11.56 9.20
CA GLN A 131 1.87 -10.56 9.23
C GLN A 131 2.43 -9.15 9.07
N ALA A 132 1.73 -8.34 8.26
CA ALA A 132 1.95 -6.91 8.13
C ALA A 132 0.63 -6.18 8.36
N LEU A 133 0.60 -5.31 9.36
CA LEU A 133 -0.56 -4.49 9.67
C LEU A 133 -0.41 -3.10 9.05
N VAL A 134 -1.43 -2.66 8.31
CA VAL A 134 -1.48 -1.35 7.67
C VAL A 134 -2.68 -0.58 8.22
N SER A 135 -2.47 0.66 8.64
CA SER A 135 -3.53 1.52 9.20
C SER A 135 -4.45 2.05 8.10
N ALA A 136 -5.68 1.56 8.03
CA ALA A 136 -6.65 1.91 7.00
C ALA A 136 -7.67 2.93 7.50
N ARG A 137 -7.89 3.95 6.68
CA ARG A 137 -9.10 4.77 6.69
C ARG A 137 -9.73 4.58 5.34
N TYR A 138 -11.04 4.42 5.28
CA TYR A 138 -11.75 4.12 4.04
C TYR A 138 -12.45 5.38 3.56
N GLU A 139 -11.91 6.01 2.52
CA GLU A 139 -12.54 7.14 1.84
C GLU A 139 -13.29 6.63 0.61
N LYS A 140 -14.63 6.61 0.67
CA LYS A 140 -15.48 6.13 -0.42
C LYS A 140 -15.52 7.13 -1.58
N SER A 141 -15.43 6.64 -2.81
CA SER A 141 -15.83 7.38 -4.01
C SER A 141 -16.44 6.44 -5.06
N GLU A 142 -17.26 6.99 -5.95
CA GLU A 142 -17.70 6.30 -7.16
C GLU A 142 -16.62 6.42 -8.24
N ILE A 143 -16.54 5.42 -9.12
CA ILE A 143 -15.51 5.37 -10.16
C ILE A 143 -16.16 5.42 -11.54
N GLU A 144 -15.70 6.38 -12.33
CA GLU A 144 -15.94 6.42 -13.76
C GLU A 144 -14.88 5.61 -14.52
N PRO A 145 -15.25 4.91 -15.62
CA PRO A 145 -14.31 4.11 -16.42
C PRO A 145 -13.06 4.87 -16.87
N GLU A 146 -13.21 6.13 -17.25
CA GLU A 146 -12.11 6.98 -17.70
C GLU A 146 -11.14 7.29 -16.56
N ALA A 147 -11.65 7.63 -15.37
CA ALA A 147 -10.83 7.87 -14.18
C ALA A 147 -10.10 6.60 -13.71
N PHE A 148 -10.73 5.43 -13.89
CA PHE A 148 -10.07 4.15 -13.61
C PHE A 148 -8.89 3.89 -14.54
N ILE A 149 -9.03 4.17 -15.84
CA ILE A 149 -7.94 4.03 -16.82
C ILE A 149 -6.80 4.99 -16.48
N GLU A 150 -7.11 6.25 -16.15
CA GLU A 150 -6.12 7.26 -15.77
C GLU A 150 -5.28 6.83 -14.55
N ALA A 151 -5.86 6.07 -13.63
CA ALA A 151 -5.17 5.58 -12.44
C ALA A 151 -4.03 4.60 -12.74
N PHE A 152 -3.92 4.03 -13.94
CA PHE A 152 -2.79 3.17 -14.32
C PHE A 152 -1.58 3.98 -14.85
N GLY A 153 -1.77 5.27 -15.11
CA GLY A 153 -0.76 6.16 -15.68
C GLY A 153 -0.76 6.18 -17.21
N SER A 154 -0.36 7.32 -17.77
CA SER A 154 -0.43 7.63 -19.21
C SER A 154 0.38 6.72 -20.15
N LYS A 155 1.24 5.86 -19.62
CA LYS A 155 2.14 4.99 -20.38
C LYS A 155 1.62 3.56 -20.54
N VAL A 156 0.51 3.24 -19.88
CA VAL A 156 -0.10 1.91 -19.90
C VAL A 156 -1.10 1.85 -21.06
N PRO A 157 -0.95 0.91 -22.01
CA PRO A 157 -1.94 0.73 -23.07
C PRO A 157 -3.31 0.31 -22.52
N ASP A 158 -4.39 0.91 -23.00
CA ASP A 158 -5.76 0.62 -22.53
C ASP A 158 -6.12 -0.87 -22.64
N ASN A 159 -5.59 -1.57 -23.64
CA ASN A 159 -5.90 -2.98 -23.90
C ASN A 159 -5.30 -3.97 -22.88
N ILE A 160 -4.47 -3.51 -21.95
CA ILE A 160 -3.97 -4.32 -20.83
C ILE A 160 -4.63 -3.95 -19.49
N ILE A 161 -5.42 -2.89 -19.47
CA ILE A 161 -6.18 -2.45 -18.31
C ILE A 161 -7.49 -3.25 -18.25
N PRO A 162 -7.86 -3.82 -17.09
CA PRO A 162 -9.14 -4.50 -16.94
C PRO A 162 -10.32 -3.58 -17.27
N GLU A 163 -11.24 -4.04 -18.11
CA GLU A 163 -12.43 -3.28 -18.44
C GLU A 163 -13.43 -3.29 -17.28
N ILE A 164 -13.98 -2.13 -16.94
CA ILE A 164 -14.95 -1.98 -15.84
C ILE A 164 -16.32 -1.45 -16.27
N LYS A 165 -16.53 -1.20 -17.56
CA LYS A 165 -17.76 -0.57 -18.08
C LYS A 165 -19.00 -1.43 -17.82
N ASP A 166 -18.84 -2.74 -17.78
CA ASP A 166 -19.92 -3.71 -17.60
C ASP A 166 -20.38 -3.87 -16.14
N TYR A 167 -19.68 -3.24 -15.18
CA TYR A 167 -20.10 -3.24 -13.77
C TYR A 167 -21.08 -2.11 -13.48
N SER A 168 -22.23 -2.48 -12.93
CA SER A 168 -23.26 -1.54 -12.45
C SER A 168 -22.87 -0.85 -11.14
N ILE A 169 -22.13 -1.54 -10.27
CA ILE A 169 -21.60 -1.00 -9.01
C ILE A 169 -20.08 -0.86 -9.19
N ARG A 170 -19.56 0.35 -8.98
CA ARG A 170 -18.13 0.69 -9.11
C ARG A 170 -17.72 1.63 -7.99
N LEU A 171 -17.30 1.05 -6.87
CA LEU A 171 -16.90 1.81 -5.69
C LEU A 171 -15.40 1.69 -5.45
N GLN A 172 -14.79 2.81 -5.05
CA GLN A 172 -13.40 2.90 -4.61
C GLN A 172 -13.35 3.18 -3.12
N TYR A 173 -12.34 2.62 -2.47
CA TYR A 173 -11.93 3.03 -1.14
C TYR A 173 -10.42 3.21 -1.12
N ASP A 174 -9.96 4.43 -0.87
CA ASP A 174 -8.54 4.70 -0.68
C ASP A 174 -8.15 4.30 0.72
N LEU A 175 -7.16 3.40 0.85
CA LEU A 175 -6.68 2.91 2.14
C LEU A 175 -5.37 3.59 2.49
N ASN A 176 -5.26 3.98 3.75
CA ASN A 176 -4.05 4.55 4.35
C ASN A 176 -3.63 5.88 3.70
N ARG A 177 -4.59 6.64 3.17
CA ARG A 177 -4.35 7.98 2.67
C ARG A 177 -4.03 8.91 3.84
N ILE A 178 -2.89 9.57 3.77
CA ILE A 178 -2.51 10.64 4.69
C ILE A 178 -2.56 11.94 3.87
N GLU A 179 -2.98 13.03 4.50
CA GLU A 179 -3.02 14.33 3.83
C GLU A 179 -1.65 14.67 3.22
N GLY A 180 -1.64 14.97 1.91
CA GLY A 180 -0.42 15.25 1.16
C GLY A 180 0.38 14.02 0.73
N GLN A 181 -0.13 12.79 0.93
CA GLN A 181 0.51 11.55 0.47
C GLN A 181 -0.45 10.67 -0.35
N PRO A 182 0.08 9.95 -1.36
CA PRO A 182 -0.70 8.97 -2.10
C PRO A 182 -1.17 7.85 -1.17
N ALA A 183 -2.34 7.29 -1.44
CA ALA A 183 -2.76 6.05 -0.80
C ALA A 183 -1.79 4.92 -1.19
N PHE A 184 -1.50 3.99 -0.28
CA PHE A 184 -0.67 2.82 -0.59
C PHE A 184 -1.47 1.64 -1.14
N PHE A 185 -2.72 1.55 -0.71
CA PHE A 185 -3.65 0.53 -1.13
C PHE A 185 -4.95 1.20 -1.55
N ARG A 186 -5.64 0.58 -2.50
CA ARG A 186 -6.96 1.01 -2.94
C ARG A 186 -7.82 -0.22 -3.15
N LEU A 187 -8.99 -0.22 -2.54
CA LEU A 187 -9.96 -1.31 -2.63
C LEU A 187 -11.04 -0.92 -3.63
N TYR A 188 -11.44 -1.88 -4.46
CA TYR A 188 -12.47 -1.72 -5.47
C TYR A 188 -13.58 -2.74 -5.22
N ILE A 189 -14.82 -2.27 -5.18
CA ILE A 189 -16.02 -3.11 -5.12
C ILE A 189 -16.73 -3.00 -6.47
N MET A 190 -16.72 -4.10 -7.21
CA MET A 190 -17.20 -4.21 -8.58
C MET A 190 -18.27 -5.30 -8.64
N ASN A 191 -19.53 -4.93 -8.38
CA ASN A 191 -20.63 -5.88 -8.13
C ASN A 191 -20.26 -6.94 -7.06
N GLU A 192 -20.08 -8.20 -7.45
CA GLU A 192 -19.71 -9.32 -6.57
C GLU A 192 -18.19 -9.52 -6.44
N HIS A 193 -17.39 -8.67 -7.10
CA HIS A 193 -15.94 -8.78 -7.09
C HIS A 193 -15.30 -7.77 -6.15
N VAL A 194 -14.30 -8.24 -5.40
CA VAL A 194 -13.43 -7.41 -4.57
C VAL A 194 -12.05 -7.40 -5.19
N TRP A 195 -11.55 -6.23 -5.56
CA TRP A 195 -10.19 -6.08 -6.08
C TRP A 195 -9.35 -5.19 -5.16
N LEU A 196 -8.08 -5.53 -4.99
CA LEU A 196 -7.13 -4.76 -4.21
C LEU A 196 -5.98 -4.29 -5.10
N ALA A 197 -5.82 -2.98 -5.21
CA ALA A 197 -4.69 -2.35 -5.85
C ALA A 197 -3.60 -2.01 -4.84
N ARG A 198 -2.35 -2.23 -5.24
CA ARG A 198 -1.18 -1.60 -4.63
C ARG A 198 -0.81 -0.39 -5.47
N MET A 199 -0.63 0.73 -4.82
CA MET A 199 -0.38 2.02 -5.45
C MET A 199 1.11 2.39 -5.33
N LEU A 200 1.64 3.09 -6.33
CA LEU A 200 2.95 3.72 -6.31
C LEU A 200 2.87 5.07 -7.02
N ASN A 201 3.18 6.16 -6.32
CA ASN A 201 3.09 7.53 -6.85
C ASN A 201 1.72 7.87 -7.47
N ASP A 202 0.62 7.51 -6.78
CA ASP A 202 -0.77 7.63 -7.24
C ASP A 202 -1.15 6.80 -8.48
N GLU A 203 -0.24 5.97 -9.00
CA GLU A 203 -0.53 5.02 -10.08
C GLU A 203 -0.76 3.61 -9.52
N ILE A 204 -1.66 2.86 -10.13
CA ILE A 204 -1.86 1.44 -9.85
C ILE A 204 -0.62 0.68 -10.32
N TRP A 205 0.09 0.10 -9.36
CA TRP A 205 1.30 -0.66 -9.62
C TRP A 205 0.99 -2.14 -9.83
N SER A 206 0.03 -2.67 -9.07
CA SER A 206 -0.53 -4.00 -9.27
C SER A 206 -1.99 -4.04 -8.83
N LEU A 207 -2.78 -4.92 -9.44
CA LEU A 207 -4.20 -5.10 -9.13
C LEU A 207 -4.51 -6.59 -9.00
N TYR A 208 -5.11 -6.97 -7.88
CA TYR A 208 -5.44 -8.36 -7.55
C TYR A 208 -6.94 -8.53 -7.41
N GLN A 209 -7.47 -9.64 -7.93
CA GLN A 209 -8.79 -10.10 -7.56
C GLN A 209 -8.68 -10.94 -6.28
N LEU A 210 -9.60 -10.67 -5.36
CA LEU A 210 -9.71 -11.36 -4.08
C LEU A 210 -10.97 -12.24 -4.07
N VAL A 211 -10.91 -13.32 -3.29
CA VAL A 211 -12.07 -14.18 -3.01
C VAL A 211 -12.23 -14.36 -1.50
N PRO A 212 -13.47 -14.46 -0.99
CA PRO A 212 -13.70 -14.73 0.43
C PRO A 212 -12.99 -15.99 0.91
N TYR A 213 -12.48 -15.96 2.13
CA TYR A 213 -11.75 -17.06 2.76
C TYR A 213 -12.18 -17.24 4.21
N SER A 214 -12.72 -18.43 4.51
CA SER A 214 -13.22 -18.83 5.83
C SER A 214 -12.38 -19.92 6.49
N GLY A 215 -11.21 -20.24 5.94
CA GLY A 215 -10.30 -21.23 6.51
C GLY A 215 -9.42 -20.66 7.62
N GLU A 216 -8.57 -21.50 8.21
CA GLU A 216 -7.57 -21.07 9.19
C GLU A 216 -6.45 -20.29 8.50
N LEU A 217 -6.05 -19.17 9.10
CA LEU A 217 -4.88 -18.41 8.65
C LEU A 217 -3.60 -19.14 9.08
N PRO A 218 -2.53 -19.10 8.27
CA PRO A 218 -1.24 -19.63 8.67
C PRO A 218 -0.71 -18.86 9.89
N ILE A 219 -0.17 -19.59 10.86
CA ILE A 219 0.45 -19.03 12.06
C ILE A 219 1.95 -19.24 11.95
N LYS A 220 2.72 -18.20 12.24
CA LYS A 220 4.17 -18.30 12.29
C LYS A 220 4.59 -19.09 13.53
N GLU A 221 5.25 -20.23 13.32
CA GLU A 221 5.91 -21.02 14.37
C GLU A 221 7.13 -20.31 14.97
#